data_AF-A0A160NVU9-F1
#
_entry.id   AF-A0A160NVU9-F1
#
_cell.length_a   1.000
_cell.length_b   1.000
_cell.length_c   1.000
_cell.angle_alpha   90.00
_cell.angle_beta   90.00
_cell.angle_gamma   90.00
#
_symmetry.space_group_name_H-M   'P 1'
#
loop_
_entity.id
_entity.type
_entity.pdbx_description
1 polymer ?
#
loop_
_entity_poly.entity_id
_entity_poly.type
_entity_poly.pdbx_seq_one_letter_code
_entity_poly.pdbx_strand_id
1 'polypeptide(L)'
;MSEDPTKAIDAVEAVEAAEGTGAPDRPETPVIPDALDPWDTVTRLHAWLTAHQTLPPGQEVLLRVLKLSEEVGETAQAVIGATGQNPRKGHSHTWQDVEAELCDVIITAMVALRTLTPAAPEVFATHLHRVAERSLAKPESGAD
;
A
#
# COMPACT_ATOMS: atom_id res chain seq x y z
N MET A 1 19.71 30.44 -13.10
CA MET A 1 19.51 29.75 -11.81
C MET A 1 19.29 28.29 -12.15
N SER A 2 20.36 27.51 -12.01
CA SER A 2 20.41 26.08 -12.28
C SER A 2 19.85 25.36 -11.05
N GLU A 3 18.90 24.44 -11.25
CA GLU A 3 18.43 23.57 -10.18
C GLU A 3 19.55 22.58 -9.83
N ASP A 4 19.91 22.55 -8.56
CA ASP A 4 20.98 21.72 -8.00
C ASP A 4 20.46 20.29 -7.81
N PRO A 5 21.00 19.28 -8.52
CA PRO A 5 20.51 17.90 -8.49
C PRO A 5 20.90 17.13 -7.22
N THR A 6 21.53 17.78 -6.23
CA THR A 6 21.99 17.12 -4.99
C THR A 6 20.88 16.89 -3.96
N LYS A 7 19.69 17.50 -4.13
CA LYS A 7 18.58 17.42 -3.16
C LYS A 7 17.78 16.11 -3.13
N ALA A 8 18.08 15.16 -4.02
CA ALA A 8 17.40 13.87 -4.10
C ALA A 8 18.14 12.74 -3.34
N ILE A 9 19.33 13.00 -2.80
CA ILE A 9 20.17 11.99 -2.14
C ILE A 9 19.95 11.95 -0.61
N ASP A 10 19.41 13.02 -0.01
CA ASP A 10 19.22 13.14 1.44
C ASP A 10 18.08 12.29 2.04
N ALA A 11 17.26 11.62 1.21
CA ALA A 11 16.19 10.75 1.71
C ALA A 11 16.64 9.31 1.97
N VAL A 12 17.80 8.88 1.43
CA VAL A 12 18.29 7.50 1.56
C VAL A 12 19.23 7.35 2.76
N GLU A 13 19.95 8.41 3.17
CA GLU A 13 20.84 8.38 4.34
C GLU A 13 20.11 8.50 5.70
N ALA A 14 18.86 8.98 5.72
CA ALA A 14 18.08 9.08 6.96
C ALA A 14 17.58 7.72 7.49
N VAL A 15 17.67 6.66 6.68
CA VAL A 15 17.25 5.30 7.06
C VAL A 15 18.35 4.54 7.82
N GLU A 16 19.63 4.92 7.66
CA GLU A 16 20.76 4.23 8.31
C GLU A 16 21.11 4.77 9.71
N ALA A 17 20.48 5.85 10.19
CA ALA A 17 20.76 6.43 11.51
C ALA A 17 19.87 5.92 12.66
N ALA A 18 18.96 4.97 12.40
CA ALA A 18 17.99 4.46 13.38
C ALA A 18 18.30 3.04 13.92
N GLU A 19 19.53 2.54 13.77
CA GLU A 19 19.97 1.31 14.42
C GLU A 19 20.44 1.58 15.86
N GLY A 20 19.49 1.66 16.79
CA GLY A 20 19.78 1.94 18.20
C GLY A 20 18.65 1.57 19.17
N THR A 21 18.64 0.29 19.57
CA THR A 21 18.01 -0.30 20.77
C THR A 21 16.48 -0.41 20.84
N GLY A 22 16.01 -1.66 20.70
CA GLY A 22 14.66 -2.12 21.08
C GLY A 22 13.88 -2.64 19.89
N ALA A 23 14.09 -3.91 19.52
CA ALA A 23 13.15 -4.58 18.64
C ALA A 23 11.75 -4.51 19.29
N PRO A 24 10.73 -3.98 18.59
CA PRO A 24 9.41 -3.83 19.17
C PRO A 24 8.87 -5.22 19.53
N ASP A 25 8.27 -5.32 20.71
CA ASP A 25 7.48 -6.48 21.12
C ASP A 25 6.46 -6.74 20.01
N ARG A 26 6.73 -7.76 19.19
CA ARG A 26 5.93 -8.06 18.01
C ARG A 26 4.58 -8.53 18.54
N PRO A 27 3.47 -7.82 18.31
CA PRO A 27 2.17 -8.33 18.74
C PRO A 27 2.00 -9.72 18.14
N GLU A 28 1.62 -10.69 18.97
CA GLU A 28 1.36 -12.07 18.53
C GLU A 28 0.51 -12.01 17.26
N THR A 29 1.03 -12.58 16.17
CA THR A 29 0.31 -12.61 14.90
C THR A 29 -1.05 -13.25 15.15
N PRO A 30 -2.17 -12.55 14.89
CA PRO A 30 -3.47 -13.14 15.07
C PRO A 30 -3.54 -14.42 14.24
N VAL A 31 -3.77 -15.56 14.90
CA VAL A 31 -4.07 -16.80 14.21
C VAL A 31 -5.47 -16.63 13.62
N ILE A 32 -5.56 -16.14 12.39
CA ILE A 32 -6.80 -16.08 11.62
C ILE A 32 -7.13 -17.52 11.21
N PRO A 33 -8.16 -18.18 11.81
CA PRO A 33 -8.50 -19.55 11.46
C PRO A 33 -9.03 -19.57 10.02
N ASP A 34 -8.49 -20.46 9.18
CA ASP A 34 -8.74 -20.55 7.74
C ASP A 34 -8.67 -19.18 7.07
N ALA A 35 -7.45 -18.68 6.82
CA ALA A 35 -7.24 -17.46 6.04
C ALA A 35 -7.89 -17.63 4.66
N LEU A 36 -9.15 -17.17 4.55
CA LEU A 36 -9.88 -17.01 3.30
C LEU A 36 -8.95 -16.34 2.31
N ASP A 37 -8.94 -16.86 1.08
CA ASP A 37 -8.24 -16.19 -0.01
C ASP A 37 -8.59 -14.70 0.03
N PRO A 38 -7.60 -13.78 0.11
CA PRO A 38 -7.87 -12.34 0.12
C PRO A 38 -8.86 -11.91 -0.98
N TRP A 39 -8.84 -12.58 -2.13
CA TRP A 39 -9.78 -12.31 -3.22
C TRP A 39 -11.23 -12.74 -2.94
N ASP A 40 -11.46 -13.78 -2.13
CA ASP A 40 -12.81 -14.15 -1.68
C ASP A 40 -13.38 -13.05 -0.78
N THR A 41 -12.57 -12.54 0.15
CA THR A 41 -12.96 -11.44 1.04
C THR A 41 -13.21 -10.17 0.25
N VAL A 42 -12.31 -9.81 -0.68
CA VAL A 42 -12.48 -8.64 -1.57
C VAL A 42 -13.72 -8.78 -2.44
N THR A 43 -14.03 -9.98 -2.94
CA THR A 43 -15.25 -10.21 -3.73
C THR A 43 -16.51 -9.99 -2.90
N ARG A 44 -16.52 -10.41 -1.63
CA ARG A 44 -17.62 -10.14 -0.69
C ARG A 44 -17.74 -8.66 -0.36
N LEU A 45 -16.62 -7.96 -0.13
CA LEU A 45 -16.61 -6.52 0.09
C LEU A 45 -17.13 -5.76 -1.13
N HIS A 46 -16.68 -6.12 -2.33
CA HIS A 46 -17.18 -5.58 -3.58
C HIS A 46 -18.70 -5.75 -3.71
N ALA A 47 -19.22 -6.96 -3.48
CA ALA A 47 -20.65 -7.22 -3.56
C ALA A 47 -21.46 -6.41 -2.53
N TRP A 48 -20.99 -6.33 -1.28
CA TRP A 48 -21.60 -5.51 -0.24
C TRP A 48 -21.63 -4.03 -0.63
N LEU A 49 -20.50 -3.52 -1.13
CA LEU A 49 -20.35 -2.15 -1.60
C LEU A 49 -21.28 -1.81 -2.76
N THR A 50 -21.40 -2.67 -3.77
CA THR A 50 -22.33 -2.51 -4.90
C THR A 50 -23.78 -2.51 -4.43
N ALA A 51 -24.14 -3.37 -3.46
CA ALA A 51 -25.50 -3.45 -2.93
C ALA A 51 -25.94 -2.19 -2.15
N HIS A 52 -25.01 -1.42 -1.61
CA HIS A 52 -25.28 -0.19 -0.82
C HIS A 52 -25.08 1.09 -1.63
N GLN A 53 -24.82 0.97 -2.93
CA GLN A 53 -24.48 2.09 -3.80
C GLN A 53 -25.73 2.63 -4.50
N THR A 54 -25.88 3.95 -4.56
CA THR A 54 -27.08 4.62 -5.13
C THR A 54 -26.83 5.28 -6.48
N LEU A 55 -25.60 5.23 -6.99
CA LEU A 55 -25.20 5.88 -8.25
C LEU A 55 -25.61 5.05 -9.47
N PRO A 56 -25.61 5.66 -10.66
CA PRO A 56 -25.77 4.92 -11.90
C PRO A 56 -24.62 3.92 -12.16
N PRO A 57 -24.89 2.81 -12.88
CA PRO A 57 -23.85 1.89 -13.35
C PRO A 57 -22.74 2.63 -14.10
N GLY A 58 -21.48 2.28 -13.81
CA GLY A 58 -20.29 2.86 -14.45
C GLY A 58 -19.62 4.01 -13.68
N GLN A 59 -20.30 4.65 -12.72
CA GLN A 59 -19.65 5.65 -11.83
C GLN A 59 -18.90 5.02 -10.65
N GLU A 60 -19.15 3.74 -10.36
CA GLU A 60 -18.55 3.01 -9.25
C GLU A 60 -17.02 2.99 -9.34
N VAL A 61 -16.48 2.71 -10.53
CA VAL A 61 -15.02 2.68 -10.78
C VAL A 61 -14.40 4.03 -10.43
N LEU A 62 -15.00 5.14 -10.86
CA LEU A 62 -14.50 6.48 -10.58
C LEU A 62 -14.39 6.70 -9.06
N LEU A 63 -15.43 6.37 -8.30
CA LEU A 63 -15.39 6.56 -6.85
C LEU A 63 -14.40 5.63 -6.16
N ARG A 64 -14.26 4.38 -6.60
CA ARG A 64 -13.26 3.46 -6.03
C ARG A 64 -11.84 3.95 -6.29
N VAL A 65 -11.59 4.49 -7.48
CA VAL A 65 -10.30 5.08 -7.81
C VAL A 65 -10.06 6.37 -7.02
N LEU A 66 -11.08 7.21 -6.80
CA LEU A 66 -10.94 8.42 -5.99
C LEU A 66 -10.66 8.11 -4.51
N LYS A 67 -11.24 7.02 -3.97
CA LYS A 67 -10.97 6.57 -2.59
C LYS A 67 -9.49 6.25 -2.38
N LEU A 68 -8.75 5.79 -3.40
CA LEU A 68 -7.29 5.60 -3.30
C LEU A 68 -6.54 6.87 -2.88
N SER A 69 -6.94 8.03 -3.39
CA SER A 69 -6.29 9.30 -3.02
C SER A 69 -6.50 9.65 -1.55
N GLU A 70 -7.62 9.23 -0.98
CA GLU A 70 -7.93 9.39 0.45
C GLU A 70 -7.02 8.49 1.29
N GLU A 71 -6.97 7.19 1.00
CA GLU A 71 -6.12 6.23 1.74
C GLU A 71 -4.63 6.57 1.64
N VAL A 72 -4.16 7.04 0.47
CA VAL A 72 -2.78 7.52 0.30
C VAL A 72 -2.52 8.78 1.14
N GLY A 73 -3.51 9.65 1.28
CA GLY A 73 -3.44 10.82 2.15
C GLY A 73 -3.35 10.45 3.63
N GLU A 74 -4.14 9.45 4.05
CA GLU A 74 -4.13 8.92 5.43
C GLU A 74 -2.81 8.21 5.73
N THR A 75 -2.29 7.41 4.79
CA THR A 75 -0.94 6.82 4.87
C THR A 75 0.13 7.91 5.05
N ALA A 76 0.08 8.98 4.25
CA ALA A 76 1.03 10.09 4.37
C ALA A 76 0.91 10.80 5.73
N GLN A 77 -0.31 10.97 6.22
CA GLN A 77 -0.57 11.53 7.54
C GLN A 77 0.00 10.65 8.66
N ALA A 78 -0.17 9.33 8.58
CA ALA A 78 0.37 8.38 9.54
C ALA A 78 1.90 8.42 9.54
N VAL A 79 2.55 8.47 8.37
CA VAL A 79 4.02 8.60 8.28
C VAL A 79 4.51 9.91 8.92
N ILE A 80 3.87 11.04 8.64
CA ILE A 80 4.20 12.33 9.26
C ILE A 80 4.03 12.25 10.78
N GLY A 81 3.00 11.56 11.24
CA GLY A 81 2.72 11.30 12.65
C GLY A 81 3.76 10.40 13.32
N ALA A 82 4.20 9.33 12.64
CA ALA A 82 5.17 8.35 13.14
C ALA A 82 6.61 8.87 13.13
N THR A 83 6.93 9.79 12.24
CA THR A 83 8.26 10.42 12.15
C THR A 83 8.38 11.70 12.97
N GLY A 84 7.29 12.15 13.61
CA GLY A 84 7.27 13.36 14.43
C GLY A 84 7.52 14.66 13.65
N GLN A 85 7.38 14.65 12.32
CA GLN A 85 7.74 15.78 11.45
C GLN A 85 6.82 16.99 11.60
N ASN A 86 5.70 16.86 12.33
CA ASN A 86 4.83 17.99 12.67
C ASN A 86 5.27 18.62 14.00
N PRO A 87 5.93 19.80 13.99
CA PRO A 87 6.50 20.40 15.20
C PRO A 87 5.44 20.81 16.24
N ARG A 88 4.16 20.92 15.83
CA ARG A 88 3.04 21.27 16.73
C ARG A 88 2.42 20.06 17.41
N LYS A 89 2.65 18.85 16.91
CA LYS A 89 1.99 17.61 17.38
C LYS A 89 2.96 16.54 17.86
N GLY A 90 4.25 16.62 17.52
CA GLY A 90 5.21 15.57 17.86
C GLY A 90 4.83 14.22 17.23
N HIS A 91 5.15 13.13 17.90
CA HIS A 91 4.75 11.78 17.48
C HIS A 91 3.26 11.56 17.77
N SER A 92 2.44 11.49 16.72
CA SER A 92 0.99 11.29 16.85
C SER A 92 0.52 9.93 16.37
N HIS A 93 1.36 9.19 15.65
CA HIS A 93 1.10 7.85 15.14
C HIS A 93 2.32 6.98 15.42
N THR A 94 2.15 5.69 15.23
CA THR A 94 3.16 4.64 15.29
C THR A 94 3.43 4.10 13.89
N TRP A 95 4.51 3.34 13.71
CA TRP A 95 4.74 2.63 12.45
C TRP A 95 3.69 1.53 12.20
N GLN A 96 3.09 0.98 13.25
CA GLN A 96 1.95 0.06 13.13
C GLN A 96 0.72 0.75 12.54
N ASP A 97 0.50 2.02 12.84
CA ASP A 97 -0.57 2.79 12.18
C ASP A 97 -0.26 2.94 10.68
N VAL A 98 1.01 3.17 10.30
CA VAL A 98 1.41 3.20 8.88
C VAL A 98 1.16 1.85 8.20
N GLU A 99 1.45 0.73 8.87
CA GLU A 99 1.14 -0.61 8.35
C GLU A 99 -0.36 -0.78 8.10
N ALA A 100 -1.21 -0.29 9.01
CA ALA A 100 -2.66 -0.33 8.86
C ALA A 100 -3.13 0.48 7.66
N GLU A 101 -2.68 1.74 7.52
CA GLU A 101 -3.05 2.60 6.39
C GLU A 101 -2.59 2.01 5.04
N LEU A 102 -1.40 1.38 5.01
CA LEU A 102 -0.93 0.67 3.81
C LEU A 102 -1.83 -0.53 3.47
N CYS A 103 -2.35 -1.24 4.47
CA CYS A 103 -3.34 -2.29 4.24
C CYS A 103 -4.63 -1.73 3.63
N ASP A 104 -5.09 -0.57 4.10
CA ASP A 104 -6.29 0.09 3.56
C ASP A 104 -6.10 0.55 2.10
N VAL A 105 -4.91 1.04 1.73
CA VAL A 105 -4.54 1.29 0.33
C VAL A 105 -4.61 0.01 -0.51
N ILE A 106 -4.02 -1.08 -0.03
CA ILE A 106 -4.01 -2.38 -0.75
C ILE A 106 -5.45 -2.89 -0.94
N ILE A 107 -6.24 -2.92 0.12
CA ILE A 107 -7.64 -3.38 0.09
C ILE A 107 -8.45 -2.52 -0.89
N THR A 108 -8.31 -1.19 -0.82
CA THR A 108 -9.00 -0.25 -1.71
C THR A 108 -8.61 -0.47 -3.17
N ALA A 109 -7.33 -0.71 -3.45
CA ALA A 109 -6.86 -1.02 -4.81
C ALA A 109 -7.41 -2.36 -5.33
N MET A 110 -7.44 -3.40 -4.49
CA MET A 110 -8.00 -4.70 -4.85
C MET A 110 -9.50 -4.60 -5.15
N VAL A 111 -10.27 -3.86 -4.33
CA VAL A 111 -11.69 -3.59 -4.57
C VAL A 111 -11.88 -2.82 -5.88
N ALA A 112 -11.09 -1.78 -6.13
CA ALA A 112 -11.16 -1.01 -7.37
C ALA A 112 -10.89 -1.88 -8.60
N LEU A 113 -9.88 -2.76 -8.54
CA LEU A 113 -9.58 -3.71 -9.61
C LEU A 113 -10.73 -4.71 -9.81
N ARG A 114 -11.34 -5.19 -8.72
CA ARG A 114 -12.50 -6.09 -8.78
C ARG A 114 -13.75 -5.43 -9.37
N THR A 115 -13.93 -4.12 -9.17
CA THR A 115 -14.98 -3.34 -9.83
C THR A 115 -14.73 -3.20 -11.33
N LEU A 116 -13.46 -3.08 -11.76
CA LEU A 116 -13.09 -2.99 -13.17
C LEU A 116 -13.25 -4.32 -13.91
N THR A 117 -12.95 -5.45 -13.26
CA THR A 117 -12.96 -6.76 -13.90
C THR A 117 -13.27 -7.90 -12.92
N PRO A 118 -14.07 -8.91 -13.33
CA PRO A 118 -14.24 -10.12 -12.54
C PRO A 118 -12.99 -11.00 -12.45
N ALA A 119 -12.07 -10.88 -13.41
CA ALA A 119 -10.80 -11.61 -13.43
C ALA A 119 -9.67 -10.84 -12.68
N ALA A 120 -10.03 -10.06 -11.66
CA ALA A 120 -9.07 -9.26 -10.90
C ALA A 120 -7.93 -10.10 -10.28
N PRO A 121 -8.18 -11.31 -9.72
CA PRO A 121 -7.10 -12.16 -9.20
C PRO A 121 -6.05 -12.50 -10.26
N GLU A 122 -6.49 -12.93 -11.45
CA GLU A 122 -5.62 -13.34 -12.54
C GLU A 122 -4.87 -12.15 -13.13
N VAL A 123 -5.54 -11.00 -13.28
CA VAL A 123 -4.94 -9.76 -13.76
C VAL A 123 -3.83 -9.29 -12.82
N PHE A 124 -4.09 -9.29 -11.51
CA PHE A 124 -3.08 -8.92 -10.52
C PHE A 124 -1.89 -9.89 -10.54
N ALA A 125 -2.15 -11.20 -10.47
CA ALA A 125 -1.11 -12.22 -10.45
C ALA A 125 -0.21 -12.15 -11.70
N THR A 126 -0.83 -12.01 -12.88
CA THR A 126 -0.10 -11.87 -14.15
C THR A 126 0.75 -10.61 -14.18
N HIS A 127 0.21 -9.47 -13.71
CA HIS A 127 0.95 -8.22 -13.67
C HIS A 127 2.12 -8.30 -12.69
N LEU A 128 1.90 -8.83 -11.49
CA LEU A 128 2.92 -9.01 -10.47
C LEU A 128 4.05 -9.92 -10.96
N HIS A 129 3.72 -11.05 -11.59
CA HIS A 129 4.71 -11.96 -12.16
C HIS A 129 5.60 -11.25 -13.19
N ARG A 130 5.00 -10.48 -14.11
CA ARG A 130 5.74 -9.70 -15.12
C ARG A 130 6.68 -8.66 -14.49
N VAL A 131 6.22 -7.98 -13.43
CA VAL A 131 7.05 -7.01 -12.69
C VAL A 131 8.23 -7.74 -12.02
N ALA A 132 7.96 -8.88 -11.39
CA ALA A 132 9.00 -9.69 -10.74
C ALA A 132 10.05 -10.20 -11.73
N GLU A 133 9.64 -10.77 -12.87
CA GLU A 133 10.58 -11.22 -13.92
C GLU A 133 11.49 -10.08 -14.39
N ARG A 134 10.90 -8.91 -14.68
CA ARG A 134 11.67 -7.75 -15.16
C ARG A 134 12.66 -7.22 -14.10
N SER A 135 12.24 -7.18 -12.85
CA SER A 135 13.02 -6.53 -11.78
C SER A 135 14.04 -7.48 -11.13
N LEU A 136 13.78 -8.79 -11.11
CA LEU A 136 14.58 -9.79 -10.41
C LEU A 136 15.44 -10.65 -11.35
N ALA A 137 15.24 -10.59 -12.67
CA ALA A 137 16.16 -11.23 -13.60
C ALA A 137 17.53 -10.54 -13.56
N LYS A 138 18.56 -11.26 -13.11
CA LYS A 138 19.96 -10.81 -13.07
C LYS A 138 20.51 -10.71 -14.50
N PRO A 139 21.34 -9.71 -14.86
CA PRO A 139 22.14 -9.81 -16.08
C PRO A 139 23.11 -10.97 -15.90
N GLU A 140 23.06 -11.95 -16.79
CA GLU A 140 24.08 -12.99 -16.84
C GLU A 140 25.43 -12.30 -17.02
N SER A 141 26.28 -12.42 -16.00
CA SER A 141 27.63 -11.91 -16.02
C SER A 141 28.39 -12.68 -17.10
N GLY A 142 28.68 -12.02 -18.21
CA GLY A 142 29.66 -12.50 -19.19
C GLY A 142 31.00 -12.69 -18.49
N ALA A 143 31.34 -13.94 -18.24
CA ALA A 143 32.69 -14.38 -17.96
C ALA A 143 33.20 -15.02 -19.25
N ASP A 144 34.09 -14.31 -19.94
CA ASP A 144 35.12 -14.84 -20.82
C ASP A 144 36.36 -13.93 -20.71
#